data_AF-A0A532AU58-F1
#
_entry.id   AF-A0A532AU58-F1
#
_cell.length_a   1.000
_cell.length_b   1.000
_cell.length_c   1.000
_cell.angle_alpha   90.00
_cell.angle_beta   90.00
_cell.angle_gamma   90.00
#
_symmetry.space_group_name_H-M   'P 1'
#
loop_
_entity.id
_entity.type
_entity.pdbx_description
1 polymer ?
#
loop_
_entity_poly.entity_id
_entity_poly.type
_entity_poly.pdbx_seq_one_letter_code
_entity_poly.pdbx_strand_id
1 'polypeptide(L)'
;MWMGRIAQFRWTIRNGLWSRILALKFSTNRDLDVTRCIKDPRKLEAVPVAQLFPRIAIQHVLVGERTPLDEQHPVVRHRIRRFFSRLFMFLNRLFPPTVEGLPPIDANPQMALAQAYTDRHRRAVRKAAKRHGQLPKEVLEFPVLPQELKGSPDLGTLAVQGPFAGYIRKVMNQDSFEWDLRHLTEYHPRAGLYRLGMRVQFQLDPMGKRLTPTKIESALGLSYPNDANWALASRLALCALSTHTSLIRHWNWVHLIGGETLSIVTRNVLPTDHPFCRLLWPHIFGAQASNRLGMESQVVPGGDFESVFSYAHEEMYRLMDDSVGGFDAKAWDPQGYAAKRGVLHAGFDQPTEGNLAALFDVMLRHTARYLALYYDSDADVRADRAMCEWVDALDKALSNGLPVTSGSLTLASLARLAACCLYLGTVQHELVGSSLWNYQVWTNVMPVQVARDGSREPVDVYQRLLNMNFMLSTPRAPLMADLTAVVLSEPANPERSAQAVAAFAAFRQELEGLQRAMEGEPWMPWKLYPKSLEVNMNA
;
A
#
# COMPACT_ATOMS: atom_id res chain seq x y z
N MET A 1 -30.21 -13.67 -26.91
CA MET A 1 -28.97 -13.83 -27.71
C MET A 1 -28.43 -12.50 -28.27
N TRP A 2 -29.27 -11.60 -28.82
CA TRP A 2 -28.82 -10.29 -29.36
C TRP A 2 -28.22 -9.34 -28.31
N MET A 3 -28.86 -9.19 -27.13
CA MET A 3 -28.36 -8.30 -26.06
C MET A 3 -26.96 -8.70 -25.55
N GLY A 4 -26.68 -10.00 -25.40
CA GLY A 4 -25.35 -10.49 -25.00
C GLY A 4 -24.26 -10.23 -26.05
N ARG A 5 -24.57 -10.32 -27.35
CA ARG A 5 -23.63 -9.98 -28.42
C ARG A 5 -23.29 -8.49 -28.43
N ILE A 6 -24.28 -7.63 -28.18
CA ILE A 6 -24.08 -6.17 -28.05
C ILE A 6 -23.20 -5.86 -26.84
N ALA A 7 -23.45 -6.48 -25.69
CA ALA A 7 -22.63 -6.31 -24.49
C ALA A 7 -21.18 -6.75 -24.74
N GLN A 8 -20.96 -7.92 -25.35
CA GLN A 8 -19.62 -8.42 -25.69
C GLN A 8 -18.87 -7.51 -26.69
N PHE A 9 -19.57 -6.96 -27.67
CA PHE A 9 -19.00 -6.01 -28.62
C PHE A 9 -18.58 -4.70 -27.93
N ARG A 10 -19.47 -4.13 -27.10
CA ARG A 10 -19.17 -2.93 -26.29
C ARG A 10 -17.99 -3.17 -25.36
N TRP A 11 -17.93 -4.33 -24.73
CA TRP A 11 -16.82 -4.76 -23.89
C TRP A 11 -15.50 -4.79 -24.67
N THR A 12 -15.47 -5.43 -25.83
CA THR A 12 -14.26 -5.55 -26.66
C THR A 12 -13.68 -4.18 -27.01
N ILE A 13 -14.54 -3.23 -27.40
CA ILE A 13 -14.13 -1.85 -27.71
C ILE A 13 -13.61 -1.14 -26.46
N ARG A 14 -14.36 -1.19 -25.35
CA ARG A 14 -14.03 -0.51 -24.09
C ARG A 14 -12.74 -1.05 -23.49
N ASN A 15 -12.61 -2.37 -23.37
CA ASN A 15 -11.40 -3.01 -22.87
C ASN A 15 -10.19 -2.66 -23.76
N GLY A 16 -10.36 -2.70 -25.09
CA GLY A 16 -9.31 -2.30 -26.04
C GLY A 16 -8.82 -0.86 -25.83
N LEU A 17 -9.73 0.09 -25.61
CA LEU A 17 -9.39 1.49 -25.31
C LEU A 17 -8.68 1.62 -23.96
N TRP A 18 -9.27 1.10 -22.88
CA TRP A 18 -8.74 1.24 -21.53
C TRP A 18 -7.38 0.55 -21.36
N SER A 19 -7.22 -0.66 -21.89
CA SER A 19 -5.90 -1.33 -21.89
C SER A 19 -4.84 -0.52 -22.64
N ARG A 20 -5.18 0.25 -23.69
CA ARG A 20 -4.21 1.11 -24.41
C ARG A 20 -3.78 2.29 -23.56
N ILE A 21 -4.73 2.97 -22.91
CA ILE A 21 -4.46 4.10 -22.04
C ILE A 21 -3.59 3.64 -20.85
N LEU A 22 -3.95 2.52 -20.23
CA LEU A 22 -3.22 1.94 -19.11
C LEU A 22 -1.80 1.51 -19.51
N ALA A 23 -1.66 0.78 -20.62
CA ALA A 23 -0.34 0.41 -21.12
C ALA A 23 0.54 1.62 -21.46
N LEU A 24 -0.05 2.71 -21.98
CA LEU A 24 0.66 3.96 -22.21
C LEU A 24 1.07 4.61 -20.89
N LYS A 25 0.17 4.69 -19.90
CA LYS A 25 0.48 5.27 -18.58
C LYS A 25 1.63 4.53 -17.91
N PHE A 26 1.53 3.20 -17.79
CA PHE A 26 2.58 2.36 -17.21
C PHE A 26 3.90 2.50 -17.96
N SER A 27 3.87 2.38 -19.29
CA SER A 27 5.08 2.46 -20.11
C SER A 27 5.54 3.87 -20.43
N THR A 28 4.99 4.91 -19.82
CA THR A 28 5.52 6.28 -19.92
C THR A 28 5.79 6.90 -18.55
N ASN A 29 5.55 6.15 -17.47
CA ASN A 29 5.98 6.58 -16.16
C ASN A 29 7.50 6.78 -16.16
N ARG A 30 7.94 7.77 -15.38
CA ARG A 30 9.35 7.98 -15.11
C ARG A 30 9.49 8.35 -13.66
N ASP A 31 10.62 7.94 -13.11
CA ASP A 31 11.07 8.26 -11.78
C ASP A 31 10.98 9.76 -11.57
N LEU A 32 10.52 10.15 -10.39
CA LEU A 32 10.65 11.52 -9.96
C LEU A 32 12.12 11.76 -9.63
N ASP A 33 12.63 12.89 -10.09
CA ASP A 33 13.95 13.35 -9.71
C ASP A 33 13.86 13.86 -8.26
N VAL A 34 14.22 12.99 -7.32
CA VAL A 34 14.23 13.31 -5.88
C VAL A 34 15.41 14.24 -5.62
N THR A 35 15.14 15.53 -5.79
CA THR A 35 16.10 16.60 -5.48
C THR A 35 15.80 17.21 -4.12
N ARG A 36 16.40 18.36 -3.81
CA ARG A 36 16.22 19.04 -2.51
C ARG A 36 14.79 19.55 -2.34
N CYS A 37 14.35 19.60 -1.08
CA CYS A 37 13.10 20.24 -0.70
C CYS A 37 13.11 21.72 -1.13
N ILE A 38 12.08 22.12 -1.86
CA ILE A 38 11.89 23.52 -2.25
C ILE A 38 10.92 24.14 -1.23
N LYS A 39 11.22 25.36 -0.77
CA LYS A 39 10.34 26.07 0.16
C LYS A 39 9.05 26.45 -0.53
N ASP A 40 7.93 25.93 -0.02
CA ASP A 40 6.61 26.39 -0.43
C ASP A 40 6.32 27.75 0.27
N PRO A 41 5.99 28.82 -0.47
CA PRO A 41 5.73 30.13 0.12
C PRO A 41 4.48 30.14 1.01
N ARG A 42 3.58 29.16 0.86
CA ARG A 42 2.35 29.04 1.66
C ARG A 42 2.31 27.69 2.35
N LYS A 43 1.97 27.66 3.64
CA LYS A 43 1.68 26.41 4.35
C LYS A 43 0.58 25.63 3.62
N LEU A 44 0.69 24.31 3.62
CA LEU A 44 -0.34 23.41 3.11
C LEU A 44 -1.40 23.22 4.18
N GLU A 45 -2.62 23.66 3.94
CA GLU A 45 -3.74 23.37 4.83
C GLU A 45 -4.20 21.92 4.65
N ALA A 46 -4.37 21.20 5.76
CA ALA A 46 -5.01 19.89 5.77
C ALA A 46 -6.53 20.10 5.82
N VAL A 47 -7.25 19.63 4.81
CA VAL A 47 -8.69 19.81 4.65
C VAL A 47 -9.39 18.48 4.44
N PRO A 48 -10.66 18.33 4.86
CA PRO A 48 -11.46 17.15 4.54
C PRO A 48 -11.45 16.82 3.05
N VAL A 49 -11.42 15.52 2.72
CA VAL A 49 -11.52 15.04 1.34
C VAL A 49 -12.76 15.62 0.63
N ALA A 50 -13.91 15.63 1.30
CA ALA A 50 -15.17 16.16 0.75
C ALA A 50 -15.09 17.65 0.37
N GLN A 51 -14.21 18.43 1.00
CA GLN A 51 -14.02 19.84 0.68
C GLN A 51 -13.37 20.03 -0.70
N LEU A 52 -12.41 19.17 -1.06
CA LEU A 52 -11.70 19.26 -2.35
C LEU A 52 -12.38 18.46 -3.46
N PHE A 53 -13.07 17.39 -3.09
CA PHE A 53 -13.72 16.48 -4.02
C PHE A 53 -15.21 16.34 -3.64
N PRO A 54 -16.09 17.26 -4.09
CA PRO A 54 -17.49 17.30 -3.65
C PRO A 54 -18.32 16.05 -3.96
N ARG A 55 -17.80 15.13 -4.78
CA ARG A 55 -18.43 13.84 -5.12
C ARG A 55 -17.95 12.68 -4.25
N ILE A 56 -17.03 12.92 -3.32
CA ILE A 56 -16.45 11.94 -2.41
C ILE A 56 -16.86 12.35 -0.99
N ALA A 57 -17.78 11.61 -0.39
CA ALA A 57 -18.38 11.95 0.90
C ALA A 57 -17.55 11.41 2.08
N ILE A 58 -16.25 11.73 2.11
CA ILE A 58 -15.32 11.37 3.20
C ILE A 58 -14.95 12.66 3.94
N GLN A 59 -15.26 12.75 5.24
CA GLN A 59 -15.23 13.98 6.03
C GLN A 59 -14.07 14.05 7.01
N HIS A 60 -13.66 12.91 7.57
CA HIS A 60 -12.69 12.81 8.66
C HIS A 60 -11.28 12.48 8.15
N VAL A 61 -11.13 12.01 6.91
CA VAL A 61 -9.83 11.89 6.26
C VAL A 61 -9.41 13.26 5.74
N LEU A 62 -8.21 13.70 6.13
CA LEU A 62 -7.64 14.98 5.73
C LEU A 62 -6.63 14.80 4.59
N VAL A 63 -6.61 15.76 3.66
CA VAL A 63 -5.67 15.83 2.55
C VAL A 63 -5.16 17.25 2.35
N GLY A 64 -4.04 17.44 1.67
CA GLY A 64 -3.55 18.77 1.36
C GLY A 64 -4.52 19.51 0.44
N GLU A 65 -4.86 20.77 0.77
CA GLU A 65 -5.76 21.63 -0.02
C GLU A 65 -5.36 21.76 -1.51
N ARG A 66 -4.08 21.49 -1.82
CA ARG A 66 -3.48 21.52 -3.14
C ARG A 66 -2.27 20.61 -3.20
N THR A 67 -1.83 20.30 -4.41
CA THR A 67 -0.51 19.70 -4.64
C THR A 67 0.59 20.74 -4.29
N PRO A 68 1.67 20.36 -3.58
CA PRO A 68 2.81 21.24 -3.29
C PRO A 68 3.51 21.76 -4.54
N LEU A 69 4.14 22.93 -4.47
CA LEU A 69 4.85 23.49 -5.65
C LEU A 69 5.98 22.59 -6.17
N ASP A 70 6.70 21.95 -5.26
CA ASP A 70 7.79 21.02 -5.60
C ASP A 70 7.29 19.80 -6.39
N GLU A 71 6.05 19.36 -6.16
CA GLU A 71 5.43 18.25 -6.89
C GLU A 71 4.71 18.68 -8.17
N GLN A 72 4.55 19.99 -8.39
CA GLN A 72 3.97 20.55 -9.61
C GLN A 72 4.99 20.73 -10.76
N HIS A 73 6.29 20.53 -10.53
CA HIS A 73 7.36 20.86 -11.48
C HIS A 73 7.97 19.62 -12.18
N PRO A 74 8.34 19.66 -13.48
CA PRO A 74 8.28 20.79 -14.42
C PRO A 74 6.86 21.09 -14.85
N VAL A 75 6.48 22.38 -14.82
CA VAL A 75 5.12 22.91 -15.09
C VAL A 75 4.44 22.26 -16.31
N VAL A 76 5.23 21.91 -17.33
CA VAL A 76 4.76 21.22 -18.55
C VAL A 76 4.26 19.80 -18.25
N ARG A 77 5.00 19.00 -17.47
CA ARG A 77 4.64 17.61 -17.13
C ARG A 77 3.43 17.56 -16.23
N HIS A 78 3.29 18.51 -15.29
CA HIS A 78 2.11 18.63 -14.43
C HIS A 78 0.86 19.08 -15.22
N ARG A 79 0.98 20.05 -16.14
CA ARG A 79 -0.13 20.44 -17.03
C ARG A 79 -0.57 19.30 -17.93
N ILE A 80 0.38 18.55 -18.50
CA ILE A 80 0.12 17.35 -19.31
C ILE A 80 -0.55 16.28 -18.45
N ARG A 81 -0.04 15.98 -17.25
CA ARG A 81 -0.65 15.02 -16.31
C ARG A 81 -2.09 15.43 -15.96
N ARG A 82 -2.33 16.69 -15.58
CA ARG A 82 -3.69 17.21 -15.30
C ARG A 82 -4.61 17.14 -16.52
N PHE A 83 -4.10 17.45 -17.72
CA PHE A 83 -4.86 17.29 -18.96
C PHE A 83 -5.23 15.83 -19.19
N PHE A 84 -4.27 14.90 -19.08
CA PHE A 84 -4.52 13.48 -19.21
C PHE A 84 -5.47 12.96 -18.13
N SER A 85 -5.39 13.43 -16.88
CA SER A 85 -6.35 13.08 -15.82
C SER A 85 -7.75 13.58 -16.14
N ARG A 86 -7.89 14.83 -16.60
CA ARG A 86 -9.19 15.38 -17.04
C ARG A 86 -9.75 14.65 -18.24
N LEU A 87 -8.91 14.32 -19.23
CA LEU A 87 -9.29 13.53 -20.38
C LEU A 87 -9.69 12.11 -19.97
N PHE A 88 -8.95 11.48 -19.05
CA PHE A 88 -9.25 10.17 -18.48
C PHE A 88 -10.59 10.19 -17.76
N MET A 89 -10.86 11.20 -16.92
CA MET A 89 -12.16 11.36 -16.24
C MET A 89 -13.30 11.58 -17.24
N PHE A 90 -13.07 12.41 -18.27
CA PHE A 90 -14.03 12.64 -19.35
C PHE A 90 -14.33 11.35 -20.13
N LEU A 91 -13.30 10.59 -20.50
CA LEU A 91 -13.42 9.30 -21.17
C LEU A 91 -14.11 8.27 -20.29
N ASN A 92 -13.88 8.24 -18.97
CA ASN A 92 -14.60 7.37 -18.04
C ASN A 92 -16.09 7.67 -18.02
N ARG A 93 -16.47 8.96 -18.11
CA ARG A 93 -17.88 9.35 -18.17
C ARG A 93 -18.55 8.93 -19.48
N LEU A 94 -17.87 9.06 -20.61
CA LEU A 94 -18.42 8.71 -21.93
C LEU A 94 -18.33 7.20 -22.25
N PHE A 95 -17.27 6.55 -21.79
CA PHE A 95 -16.96 5.15 -22.02
C PHE A 95 -16.63 4.44 -20.70
N PRO A 96 -17.61 4.26 -19.79
CA PRO A 96 -17.37 3.57 -18.52
C PRO A 96 -16.68 2.22 -18.74
N PRO A 97 -15.67 1.88 -17.92
CA PRO A 97 -14.95 0.61 -18.06
C PRO A 97 -15.84 -0.61 -17.78
N THR A 98 -16.94 -0.42 -17.05
CA THR A 98 -17.92 -1.46 -16.72
C THR A 98 -19.01 -1.58 -17.77
N VAL A 99 -19.52 -2.80 -17.97
CA VAL A 99 -20.66 -3.11 -18.83
C VAL A 99 -21.55 -4.11 -18.09
N GLU A 100 -22.80 -3.74 -17.87
CA GLU A 100 -23.77 -4.64 -17.24
C GLU A 100 -24.05 -5.88 -18.09
N GLY A 101 -24.32 -7.01 -17.43
CA GLY A 101 -24.74 -8.24 -18.07
C GLY A 101 -23.64 -8.97 -18.85
N LEU A 102 -22.36 -8.70 -18.57
CA LEU A 102 -21.26 -9.48 -19.11
C LEU A 102 -21.20 -10.88 -18.49
N PRO A 103 -20.68 -11.87 -19.25
CA PRO A 103 -20.50 -13.21 -18.71
C PRO A 103 -19.48 -13.23 -17.57
N PRO A 104 -19.54 -14.25 -16.69
CA PRO A 104 -18.49 -14.50 -15.72
C PRO A 104 -17.16 -14.81 -16.43
N ILE A 105 -16.05 -14.61 -15.71
CA ILE A 105 -14.74 -15.06 -16.14
C ILE A 105 -14.68 -16.58 -16.38
N ASP A 106 -13.65 -16.99 -17.11
CA ASP A 106 -13.30 -18.39 -17.31
C ASP A 106 -13.16 -19.11 -15.96
N ALA A 107 -13.64 -20.36 -15.90
CA ALA A 107 -13.53 -21.17 -14.68
C ALA A 107 -12.08 -21.63 -14.44
N ASN A 108 -11.28 -21.74 -15.50
CA ASN A 108 -9.85 -21.98 -15.40
C ASN A 108 -9.14 -20.65 -15.07
N PRO A 109 -8.53 -20.52 -13.88
CA PRO A 109 -7.94 -19.25 -13.44
C PRO A 109 -6.75 -18.82 -14.31
N GLN A 110 -5.99 -19.78 -14.87
CA GLN A 110 -4.89 -19.45 -15.79
C GLN A 110 -5.42 -18.89 -17.11
N MET A 111 -6.54 -19.42 -17.63
CA MET A 111 -7.19 -18.87 -18.83
C MET A 111 -7.79 -17.49 -18.55
N ALA A 112 -8.47 -17.30 -17.42
CA ALA A 112 -8.99 -15.99 -17.00
C ALA A 112 -7.86 -14.95 -16.93
N LEU A 113 -6.75 -15.28 -16.25
CA LEU A 113 -5.58 -14.42 -16.17
C LEU A 113 -4.95 -14.15 -17.55
N ALA A 114 -4.81 -15.15 -18.41
CA ALA A 114 -4.25 -14.96 -19.75
C ALA A 114 -5.12 -14.04 -20.64
N GLN A 115 -6.44 -14.12 -20.50
CA GLN A 115 -7.38 -13.25 -21.21
C GLN A 115 -7.28 -11.79 -20.73
N ALA A 116 -7.10 -11.57 -19.43
CA ALA A 116 -6.99 -10.24 -18.86
C ALA A 116 -5.57 -9.63 -19.05
N TYR A 117 -4.51 -10.42 -18.81
CA TYR A 117 -3.10 -10.02 -18.96
C TYR A 117 -2.59 -10.20 -20.39
N THR A 118 -3.11 -9.38 -21.28
CA THR A 118 -2.79 -9.43 -22.72
C THR A 118 -1.33 -9.09 -23.06
N ASP A 119 -0.90 -9.38 -24.30
CA ASP A 119 0.40 -8.96 -24.84
C ASP A 119 0.64 -7.44 -24.79
N ARG A 120 -0.42 -6.65 -24.67
CA ARG A 120 -0.30 -5.20 -24.50
C ARG A 120 0.36 -4.87 -23.16
N HIS A 121 -0.03 -5.55 -22.07
CA HIS A 121 0.60 -5.39 -20.76
C HIS A 121 2.07 -5.83 -20.82
N ARG A 122 2.34 -7.01 -21.40
CA ARG A 122 3.71 -7.51 -21.59
C ARG A 122 4.59 -6.53 -22.37
N ARG A 123 4.07 -5.92 -23.44
CA ARG A 123 4.78 -4.86 -24.19
C ARG A 123 4.99 -3.59 -23.36
N ALA A 124 4.03 -3.21 -22.52
CA ALA A 124 4.19 -2.09 -21.61
C ALA A 124 5.31 -2.32 -20.60
N VAL A 125 5.36 -3.52 -20.00
CA VAL A 125 6.45 -3.96 -19.10
C VAL A 125 7.80 -3.89 -19.81
N ARG A 126 7.93 -4.48 -21.02
CA ARG A 126 9.20 -4.41 -21.79
C ARG A 126 9.64 -2.98 -22.10
N LYS A 127 8.68 -2.09 -22.41
CA LYS A 127 8.96 -0.67 -22.68
C LYS A 127 9.38 0.09 -21.42
N ALA A 128 8.74 -0.18 -20.29
CA ALA A 128 9.14 0.36 -18.99
C ALA A 128 10.55 -0.13 -18.63
N ALA A 129 10.79 -1.43 -18.69
CA ALA A 129 12.09 -2.05 -18.42
C ALA A 129 13.22 -1.43 -19.24
N LYS A 130 13.03 -1.27 -20.56
CA LYS A 130 14.00 -0.57 -21.42
C LYS A 130 14.27 0.87 -20.98
N ARG A 131 13.26 1.59 -20.46
CA ARG A 131 13.41 2.98 -20.02
C ARG A 131 14.16 3.08 -18.69
N HIS A 132 13.90 2.19 -17.74
CA HIS A 132 14.56 2.19 -16.44
C HIS A 132 15.88 1.41 -16.43
N GLY A 133 16.32 0.88 -17.58
CA GLY A 133 17.57 0.10 -17.68
C GLY A 133 17.50 -1.25 -16.95
N GLN A 134 16.30 -1.80 -16.78
CA GLN A 134 16.02 -3.03 -16.03
C GLN A 134 15.61 -4.17 -16.97
N LEU A 135 15.64 -5.40 -16.47
CA LEU A 135 15.00 -6.54 -17.12
C LEU A 135 13.48 -6.50 -16.93
N PRO A 136 12.67 -7.01 -17.88
CA PRO A 136 11.20 -7.04 -17.74
C PRO A 136 10.70 -7.69 -16.44
N LYS A 137 11.38 -8.76 -15.99
CA LYS A 137 11.06 -9.45 -14.73
C LYS A 137 11.37 -8.64 -13.47
N GLU A 138 12.27 -7.65 -13.56
CA GLU A 138 12.61 -6.75 -12.46
C GLU A 138 11.60 -5.61 -12.35
N VAL A 139 10.98 -5.22 -13.47
CA VAL A 139 9.87 -4.25 -13.50
C VAL A 139 8.58 -4.88 -12.99
N LEU A 140 8.15 -5.99 -13.61
CA LEU A 140 6.94 -6.69 -13.22
C LEU A 140 6.94 -8.09 -13.82
N GLU A 141 7.10 -9.09 -12.95
CA GLU A 141 6.95 -10.49 -13.33
C GLU A 141 5.49 -10.85 -13.60
N PHE A 142 5.24 -11.91 -14.39
CA PHE A 142 3.91 -12.47 -14.51
C PHE A 142 3.43 -12.94 -13.11
N PRO A 143 2.16 -12.73 -12.72
CA PRO A 143 1.71 -13.12 -11.39
C PRO A 143 2.00 -14.58 -11.10
N VAL A 144 2.57 -14.84 -9.93
CA VAL A 144 2.82 -16.20 -9.45
C VAL A 144 1.67 -16.60 -8.52
N LEU A 145 1.10 -17.80 -8.70
CA LEU A 145 0.13 -18.37 -7.76
C LEU A 145 0.88 -18.88 -6.52
N PRO A 146 0.71 -18.24 -5.35
CA PRO A 146 1.37 -18.66 -4.12
C PRO A 146 0.93 -20.07 -3.71
N GLN A 147 1.81 -20.81 -3.04
CA GLN A 147 1.55 -22.21 -2.69
C GLN A 147 0.34 -22.34 -1.76
N GLU A 148 0.18 -21.40 -0.84
CA GLU A 148 -0.91 -21.29 0.13
C GLU A 148 -2.28 -20.98 -0.51
N LEU A 149 -2.31 -20.61 -1.79
CA LEU A 149 -3.55 -20.43 -2.56
C LEU A 149 -3.83 -21.60 -3.53
N LYS A 150 -3.00 -22.65 -3.56
CA LYS A 150 -3.26 -23.80 -4.46
C LYS A 150 -4.31 -24.73 -3.85
N GLY A 151 -5.42 -24.90 -4.56
CA GLY A 151 -6.52 -25.75 -4.10
C GLY A 151 -7.38 -25.05 -3.05
N SER A 152 -7.56 -25.67 -1.88
CA SER A 152 -8.19 -25.00 -0.74
C SER A 152 -7.16 -24.06 -0.09
N PRO A 153 -7.53 -22.79 0.20
CA PRO A 153 -6.58 -21.84 0.76
C PRO A 153 -6.11 -22.28 2.16
N ASP A 154 -4.80 -22.19 2.39
CA ASP A 154 -4.19 -22.38 3.69
C ASP A 154 -4.24 -21.07 4.48
N LEU A 155 -5.34 -20.87 5.22
CA LEU A 155 -5.55 -19.67 6.04
C LEU A 155 -4.49 -19.52 7.14
N GLY A 156 -3.93 -20.63 7.63
CA GLY A 156 -2.90 -20.63 8.67
C GLY A 156 -1.60 -20.03 8.17
N THR A 157 -1.17 -20.45 6.98
CA THR A 157 0.00 -19.86 6.32
C THR A 157 -0.25 -18.39 5.92
N LEU A 158 -1.42 -18.07 5.35
CA LEU A 158 -1.80 -16.69 5.00
C LEU A 158 -1.86 -15.75 6.23
N ALA A 159 -2.08 -16.28 7.44
CA ALA A 159 -2.07 -15.49 8.67
C ALA A 159 -0.68 -14.97 9.05
N VAL A 160 0.39 -15.57 8.52
CA VAL A 160 1.78 -15.24 8.89
C VAL A 160 2.68 -14.95 7.69
N GLN A 161 2.17 -15.13 6.46
CA GLN A 161 2.86 -14.86 5.20
C GLN A 161 2.12 -13.84 4.34
N GLY A 162 2.91 -12.92 3.78
CA GLY A 162 2.49 -11.98 2.76
C GLY A 162 1.66 -10.81 3.31
N PRO A 163 0.80 -10.19 2.47
CA PRO A 163 0.11 -8.94 2.78
C PRO A 163 -0.86 -9.03 3.98
N PHE A 164 -1.24 -10.24 4.37
CA PHE A 164 -2.25 -10.46 5.43
C PHE A 164 -1.64 -10.75 6.80
N ALA A 165 -0.31 -10.89 6.90
CA ALA A 165 0.40 -11.16 8.16
C ALA A 165 0.09 -10.10 9.23
N GLY A 166 -0.16 -8.84 8.85
CA GLY A 166 -0.49 -7.78 9.80
C GLY A 166 -1.86 -7.92 10.50
N TYR A 167 -2.72 -8.87 10.10
CA TYR A 167 -4.06 -9.05 10.68
C TYR A 167 -4.11 -10.02 11.86
N ILE A 168 -3.16 -10.96 11.95
CA ILE A 168 -3.17 -11.94 13.03
C ILE A 168 -2.87 -11.24 14.37
N ARG A 169 -3.68 -11.54 15.38
CA ARG A 169 -3.50 -11.05 16.76
C ARG A 169 -3.85 -12.14 17.77
N LYS A 170 -3.24 -12.08 18.95
CA LYS A 170 -3.59 -12.95 20.09
C LYS A 170 -4.96 -12.55 20.64
N VAL A 171 -5.81 -13.53 20.94
CA VAL A 171 -7.09 -13.32 21.61
C VAL A 171 -6.81 -13.06 23.09
N MET A 172 -7.40 -12.00 23.66
CA MET A 172 -7.22 -11.69 25.08
C MET A 172 -7.64 -12.88 25.96
N ASN A 173 -6.78 -13.22 26.93
CA ASN A 173 -7.00 -14.29 27.91
C ASN A 173 -7.21 -15.69 27.31
N GLN A 174 -6.74 -15.94 26.07
CA GLN A 174 -6.79 -17.25 25.43
C GLN A 174 -5.47 -17.55 24.71
N ASP A 175 -5.12 -18.83 24.61
CA ASP A 175 -4.00 -19.29 23.78
C ASP A 175 -4.49 -19.61 22.36
N SER A 176 -5.19 -18.63 21.78
CA SER A 176 -5.71 -18.65 20.42
C SER A 176 -5.42 -17.32 19.73
N PHE A 177 -5.47 -17.34 18.41
CA PHE A 177 -5.22 -16.18 17.57
C PHE A 177 -6.39 -15.94 16.64
N GLU A 178 -6.51 -14.75 16.09
CA GLU A 178 -7.62 -14.42 15.20
C GLU A 178 -7.29 -13.41 14.12
N TRP A 179 -8.08 -13.49 13.04
CA TRP A 179 -8.44 -12.35 12.23
C TRP A 179 -9.82 -11.87 12.67
N ASP A 180 -9.97 -10.57 12.92
CA ASP A 180 -11.25 -9.97 13.29
C ASP A 180 -11.56 -8.76 12.40
N LEU A 181 -12.49 -8.97 11.47
CA LEU A 181 -13.06 -7.96 10.59
C LEU A 181 -14.58 -7.89 10.76
N ARG A 182 -15.10 -8.18 11.96
CA ARG A 182 -16.56 -8.15 12.22
C ARG A 182 -17.16 -6.77 12.06
N HIS A 183 -16.37 -5.70 12.21
CA HIS A 183 -16.80 -4.33 11.92
C HIS A 183 -17.28 -4.16 10.46
N LEU A 184 -16.78 -4.98 9.52
CA LEU A 184 -17.28 -4.97 8.14
C LEU A 184 -18.76 -5.38 8.00
N THR A 185 -19.36 -5.94 9.07
CA THR A 185 -20.80 -6.22 9.13
C THR A 185 -21.62 -4.94 9.06
N GLU A 186 -21.07 -3.80 9.44
CA GLU A 186 -21.81 -2.55 9.46
C GLU A 186 -22.11 -2.04 8.04
N TYR A 187 -21.31 -2.43 7.04
CA TYR A 187 -21.38 -1.90 5.67
C TYR A 187 -22.16 -2.81 4.72
N HIS A 188 -23.03 -2.22 3.92
CA HIS A 188 -23.89 -2.95 3.00
C HIS A 188 -23.19 -3.16 1.64
N PRO A 189 -22.99 -4.42 1.19
CA PRO A 189 -22.48 -4.66 -0.15
C PRO A 189 -23.56 -4.37 -1.19
N ARG A 190 -23.17 -4.30 -2.47
CA ARG A 190 -24.13 -4.23 -3.58
C ARG A 190 -25.08 -5.43 -3.58
N ALA A 191 -26.27 -5.23 -4.14
CA ALA A 191 -27.30 -6.25 -4.24
C ALA A 191 -26.75 -7.55 -4.86
N GLY A 192 -27.15 -8.70 -4.30
CA GLY A 192 -26.69 -10.02 -4.74
C GLY A 192 -25.35 -10.48 -4.18
N LEU A 193 -24.60 -9.64 -3.46
CA LEU A 193 -23.33 -10.02 -2.83
C LEU A 193 -23.49 -10.37 -1.34
N TYR A 194 -22.58 -11.19 -0.82
CA TYR A 194 -22.48 -11.45 0.63
C TYR A 194 -21.90 -10.26 1.38
N ARG A 195 -22.34 -10.10 2.64
CA ARG A 195 -21.75 -9.14 3.58
C ARG A 195 -20.39 -9.68 4.06
N LEU A 196 -19.39 -8.81 4.22
CA LEU A 196 -17.99 -9.20 4.42
C LEU A 196 -17.53 -9.26 5.89
N GLY A 197 -18.40 -8.95 6.86
CA GLY A 197 -18.10 -9.14 8.27
C GLY A 197 -17.65 -10.56 8.58
N MET A 198 -16.46 -10.73 9.16
CA MET A 198 -15.92 -12.05 9.48
C MET A 198 -15.02 -12.06 10.71
N ARG A 199 -14.88 -13.25 11.31
CA ARG A 199 -13.83 -13.58 12.28
C ARG A 199 -13.31 -14.98 12.00
N VAL A 200 -12.00 -15.14 11.89
CA VAL A 200 -11.35 -16.45 11.78
C VAL A 200 -10.57 -16.69 13.06
N GLN A 201 -10.84 -17.81 13.74
CA GLN A 201 -10.05 -18.22 14.89
C GLN A 201 -9.02 -19.27 14.49
N PHE A 202 -7.84 -19.18 15.10
CA PHE A 202 -6.71 -20.07 14.87
C PHE A 202 -6.24 -20.66 16.20
N GLN A 203 -5.86 -21.92 16.16
CA GLN A 203 -5.15 -22.60 17.24
C GLN A 203 -3.68 -22.76 16.84
N LEU A 204 -2.78 -22.56 17.81
CA LEU A 204 -1.38 -22.90 17.65
C LEU A 204 -1.21 -24.43 17.69
N ASP A 205 -0.56 -24.99 16.67
CA ASP A 205 0.11 -26.29 16.74
C ASP A 205 1.55 -26.07 17.25
N PRO A 206 1.85 -26.39 18.52
CA PRO A 206 3.16 -26.12 19.10
C PRO A 206 4.29 -26.96 18.49
N MET A 207 3.96 -28.16 17.99
CA MET A 207 4.96 -29.05 17.39
C MET A 207 5.31 -28.59 15.98
N GLY A 208 4.29 -28.24 15.20
CA GLY A 208 4.45 -27.74 13.84
C GLY A 208 4.86 -26.28 13.74
N LYS A 209 4.81 -25.51 14.86
CA LYS A 209 4.99 -24.05 14.90
C LYS A 209 4.11 -23.31 13.90
N ARG A 210 2.86 -23.75 13.76
CA ARG A 210 1.90 -23.27 12.74
C ARG A 210 0.56 -22.91 13.37
N LEU A 211 -0.19 -22.08 12.66
CA LEU A 211 -1.56 -21.75 13.00
C LEU A 211 -2.51 -22.60 12.17
N THR A 212 -3.53 -23.17 12.81
CA THR A 212 -4.59 -23.94 12.13
C THR A 212 -5.93 -23.25 12.36
N PRO A 213 -6.70 -22.92 11.31
CA PRO A 213 -8.00 -22.30 11.46
C PRO A 213 -8.98 -23.31 12.09
N THR A 214 -9.68 -22.90 13.15
CA THR A 214 -10.62 -23.76 13.90
C THR A 214 -12.07 -23.45 13.60
N LYS A 215 -12.40 -22.18 13.35
CA LYS A 215 -13.74 -21.76 12.93
C LYS A 215 -13.73 -20.40 12.23
N ILE A 216 -14.74 -20.19 11.39
CA ILE A 216 -15.04 -18.92 10.73
C ILE A 216 -16.44 -18.48 11.11
N GLU A 217 -16.57 -17.28 11.66
CA GLU A 217 -17.84 -16.57 11.80
C GLU A 217 -17.99 -15.64 10.59
N SER A 218 -19.11 -15.75 9.86
CA SER A 218 -19.37 -14.94 8.66
C SER A 218 -20.87 -14.79 8.40
N ALA A 219 -21.25 -14.22 7.25
CA ALA A 219 -22.64 -14.19 6.78
C ALA A 219 -23.30 -15.58 6.62
N LEU A 220 -22.53 -16.67 6.66
CA LEU A 220 -23.03 -18.05 6.64
C LEU A 220 -23.32 -18.61 8.04
N GLY A 221 -23.13 -17.82 9.10
CA GLY A 221 -23.08 -18.29 10.48
C GLY A 221 -21.69 -18.80 10.85
N LEU A 222 -21.63 -19.80 11.74
CA LEU A 222 -20.40 -20.48 12.11
C LEU A 222 -20.09 -21.60 11.11
N SER A 223 -18.84 -21.70 10.71
CA SER A 223 -18.32 -22.77 9.83
C SER A 223 -17.06 -23.37 10.42
N TYR A 224 -16.96 -24.70 10.40
CA TYR A 224 -15.82 -25.49 10.86
C TYR A 224 -15.12 -26.17 9.67
N PRO A 225 -13.83 -26.56 9.77
CA PRO A 225 -13.04 -27.08 8.65
C PRO A 225 -13.65 -28.21 7.82
N ASN A 226 -14.47 -29.07 8.44
CA ASN A 226 -15.11 -30.21 7.78
C ASN A 226 -16.56 -29.94 7.34
N ASP A 227 -17.07 -28.73 7.56
CA ASP A 227 -18.43 -28.38 7.16
C ASP A 227 -18.52 -28.16 5.64
N ALA A 228 -19.68 -28.48 5.06
CA ALA A 228 -19.92 -28.31 3.63
C ALA A 228 -19.77 -26.85 3.15
N ASN A 229 -19.97 -25.87 4.05
CA ASN A 229 -19.83 -24.44 3.76
C ASN A 229 -18.41 -23.89 3.97
N TRP A 230 -17.44 -24.69 4.46
CA TRP A 230 -16.10 -24.23 4.81
C TRP A 230 -15.37 -23.52 3.67
N ALA A 231 -15.47 -24.07 2.45
CA ALA A 231 -14.83 -23.48 1.27
C ALA A 231 -15.40 -22.09 0.96
N LEU A 232 -16.72 -21.89 1.09
CA LEU A 232 -17.35 -20.59 0.88
C LEU A 232 -17.02 -19.62 2.02
N ALA A 233 -17.00 -20.09 3.27
CA ALA A 233 -16.60 -19.30 4.44
C ALA A 233 -15.14 -18.80 4.30
N SER A 234 -14.24 -19.66 3.84
CA SER A 234 -12.84 -19.31 3.56
C SER A 234 -12.72 -18.27 2.44
N ARG A 235 -13.51 -18.40 1.37
CA ARG A 235 -13.56 -17.38 0.30
C ARG A 235 -14.10 -16.04 0.80
N LEU A 236 -15.11 -16.04 1.68
CA LEU A 236 -15.62 -14.81 2.32
C LEU A 236 -14.56 -14.16 3.20
N ALA A 237 -13.84 -14.96 3.99
CA ALA A 237 -12.72 -14.50 4.81
C ALA A 237 -11.64 -13.81 3.97
N LEU A 238 -11.23 -14.43 2.85
CA LEU A 238 -10.26 -13.84 1.93
C LEU A 238 -10.82 -12.61 1.20
N CYS A 239 -12.09 -12.60 0.84
CA CYS A 239 -12.73 -11.41 0.25
C CYS A 239 -12.72 -10.20 1.20
N ALA A 240 -12.98 -10.44 2.49
CA ALA A 240 -12.92 -9.42 3.52
C ALA A 240 -11.49 -8.87 3.69
N LEU A 241 -10.50 -9.76 3.77
CA LEU A 241 -9.08 -9.38 3.85
C LEU A 241 -8.62 -8.60 2.62
N SER A 242 -8.97 -9.07 1.42
CA SER A 242 -8.63 -8.43 0.15
C SER A 242 -9.20 -7.00 0.11
N THR A 243 -10.49 -6.86 0.43
CA THR A 243 -11.19 -5.57 0.44
C THR A 243 -10.60 -4.62 1.48
N HIS A 244 -10.42 -5.06 2.73
CA HIS A 244 -9.88 -4.23 3.80
C HIS A 244 -8.41 -3.86 3.53
N THR A 245 -7.62 -4.77 2.96
CA THR A 245 -6.20 -4.49 2.66
C THR A 245 -6.08 -3.40 1.61
N SER A 246 -6.81 -3.51 0.50
CA SER A 246 -6.73 -2.49 -0.56
C SER A 246 -7.35 -1.16 -0.15
N LEU A 247 -8.56 -1.15 0.41
CA LEU A 247 -9.28 0.10 0.67
C LEU A 247 -8.77 0.80 1.93
N ILE A 248 -8.39 0.05 2.95
CA ILE A 248 -8.12 0.60 4.28
C ILE A 248 -6.63 0.58 4.57
N ARG A 249 -5.99 -0.59 4.62
CA ARG A 249 -4.56 -0.63 4.99
C ARG A 249 -3.66 0.04 3.97
N HIS A 250 -3.89 -0.20 2.69
CA HIS A 250 -3.10 0.38 1.62
C HIS A 250 -3.54 1.80 1.33
N TRP A 251 -4.74 1.98 0.79
CA TRP A 251 -5.19 3.31 0.39
C TRP A 251 -5.37 4.25 1.59
N ASN A 252 -6.30 3.97 2.49
CA ASN A 252 -6.66 4.98 3.48
C ASN A 252 -5.58 5.21 4.56
N TRP A 253 -4.91 4.15 5.02
CA TRP A 253 -3.93 4.24 6.11
C TRP A 253 -2.52 4.57 5.62
N VAL A 254 -2.01 3.94 4.57
CA VAL A 254 -0.66 4.24 4.07
C VAL A 254 -0.64 5.53 3.25
N HIS A 255 -1.52 5.69 2.25
CA HIS A 255 -1.49 6.88 1.40
C HIS A 255 -2.03 8.12 2.10
N LEU A 256 -3.24 8.05 2.65
CA LEU A 256 -3.93 9.23 3.17
C LEU A 256 -3.52 9.54 4.62
N ILE A 257 -4.02 8.79 5.60
CA ILE A 257 -3.83 9.15 7.02
C ILE A 257 -2.33 9.18 7.40
N GLY A 258 -1.53 8.23 6.92
CA GLY A 258 -0.09 8.23 7.18
C GLY A 258 0.68 9.16 6.26
N GLY A 259 0.76 8.82 4.97
CA GLY A 259 1.63 9.47 3.99
C GLY A 259 1.30 10.95 3.75
N GLU A 260 0.03 11.29 3.57
CA GLU A 260 -0.42 12.67 3.34
C GLU A 260 -0.14 13.53 4.58
N THR A 261 -0.49 13.05 5.78
CA THR A 261 -0.25 13.76 7.04
C THR A 261 1.24 13.98 7.29
N LEU A 262 2.05 12.93 7.14
CA LEU A 262 3.51 13.02 7.27
C LEU A 262 4.09 14.06 6.30
N SER A 263 3.62 14.07 5.05
CA SER A 263 4.06 14.99 4.02
C SER A 263 3.69 16.45 4.33
N ILE A 264 2.45 16.70 4.76
CA ILE A 264 1.94 18.03 5.12
C ILE A 264 2.69 18.58 6.33
N VAL A 265 2.78 17.81 7.42
CA VAL A 265 3.42 18.25 8.67
C VAL A 265 4.90 18.55 8.43
N THR A 266 5.59 17.67 7.70
CA THR A 266 7.01 17.87 7.36
C THR A 266 7.23 19.18 6.60
N ARG A 267 6.44 19.46 5.56
CA ARG A 267 6.54 20.70 4.78
C ARG A 267 6.20 21.96 5.57
N ASN A 268 5.26 21.86 6.51
CA ASN A 268 4.76 23.02 7.24
C ASN A 268 5.60 23.41 8.45
N VAL A 269 6.33 22.45 9.04
CA VAL A 269 7.01 22.62 10.33
C VAL A 269 8.52 22.62 10.18
N LEU A 270 9.10 21.68 9.41
CA LEU A 270 10.55 21.59 9.30
C LEU A 270 11.10 22.57 8.25
N PRO A 271 12.16 23.32 8.57
CA PRO A 271 12.94 24.04 7.57
C PRO A 271 13.43 23.10 6.46
N THR A 272 13.51 23.59 5.22
CA THR A 272 13.88 22.76 4.05
C THR A 272 15.33 22.26 4.09
N ASP A 273 16.20 22.95 4.84
CA ASP A 273 17.60 22.61 5.09
C ASP A 273 17.81 21.74 6.34
N HIS A 274 16.76 21.57 7.17
CA HIS A 274 16.80 20.77 8.38
C HIS A 274 17.25 19.33 8.07
N PRO A 275 18.22 18.75 8.81
CA PRO A 275 18.76 17.43 8.51
C PRO A 275 17.67 16.34 8.48
N PHE A 276 16.74 16.39 9.44
CA PHE A 276 15.61 15.46 9.47
C PHE A 276 14.67 15.60 8.24
N CYS A 277 14.43 16.82 7.75
CA CYS A 277 13.63 17.03 6.54
C CYS A 277 14.32 16.41 5.31
N ARG A 278 15.64 16.62 5.18
CA ARG A 278 16.45 16.03 4.10
C ARG A 278 16.46 14.50 4.13
N LEU A 279 16.51 13.92 5.31
CA LEU A 279 16.44 12.47 5.52
C LEU A 279 15.08 11.89 5.06
N LEU A 280 13.97 12.54 5.41
CA LEU A 280 12.63 12.06 5.06
C LEU A 280 12.22 12.38 3.62
N TRP A 281 12.79 13.42 3.02
CA TRP A 281 12.35 13.96 1.74
C TRP A 281 12.20 12.92 0.63
N PRO A 282 13.16 12.00 0.40
CA PRO A 282 13.00 10.96 -0.61
C PRO A 282 11.76 10.10 -0.44
N HIS A 283 11.30 9.92 0.80
CA HIS A 283 10.24 9.01 1.18
C HIS A 283 8.84 9.62 1.15
N ILE A 284 8.75 10.96 1.06
CA ILE A 284 7.47 11.69 1.02
C ILE A 284 7.23 12.44 -0.30
N PHE A 285 8.28 12.66 -1.10
CA PHE A 285 8.19 13.45 -2.33
C PHE A 285 7.34 12.76 -3.41
N GLY A 286 6.34 13.47 -3.91
CA GLY A 286 5.41 13.00 -4.94
C GLY A 286 4.17 12.28 -4.41
N ALA A 287 4.09 12.04 -3.09
CA ALA A 287 2.96 11.35 -2.48
C ALA A 287 1.66 12.14 -2.67
N GLN A 288 1.67 13.47 -2.46
CA GLN A 288 0.44 14.28 -2.50
C GLN A 288 -0.11 14.41 -3.92
N ALA A 289 0.76 14.54 -4.92
CA ALA A 289 0.37 14.52 -6.33
C ALA A 289 -0.26 13.17 -6.73
N SER A 290 0.30 12.05 -6.25
CA SER A 290 -0.22 10.72 -6.55
C SER A 290 -1.53 10.44 -5.81
N ASN A 291 -1.63 10.79 -4.54
CA ASN A 291 -2.84 10.69 -3.73
C ASN A 291 -3.99 11.48 -4.36
N ARG A 292 -3.72 12.71 -4.81
CA ARG A 292 -4.70 13.52 -5.55
C ARG A 292 -5.16 12.82 -6.83
N LEU A 293 -4.24 12.21 -7.58
CA LEU A 293 -4.59 11.46 -8.79
C LEU A 293 -5.48 10.25 -8.47
N GLY A 294 -5.14 9.49 -7.42
CA GLY A 294 -5.94 8.35 -6.99
C GLY A 294 -7.34 8.75 -6.51
N MET A 295 -7.51 9.90 -5.86
CA MET A 295 -8.84 10.45 -5.57
C MET A 295 -9.66 10.69 -6.85
N GLU A 296 -9.03 11.28 -7.87
CA GLU A 296 -9.68 11.62 -9.14
C GLU A 296 -9.93 10.40 -10.06
N SER A 297 -9.28 9.25 -9.82
CA SER A 297 -9.43 8.05 -10.68
C SER A 297 -9.95 6.78 -10.00
N GLN A 298 -9.58 6.52 -8.74
CA GLN A 298 -9.88 5.28 -8.03
C GLN A 298 -11.07 5.43 -7.07
N VAL A 299 -11.12 6.53 -6.32
CA VAL A 299 -12.11 6.76 -5.24
C VAL A 299 -13.39 7.43 -5.74
N VAL A 300 -13.31 8.29 -6.75
CA VAL A 300 -14.45 8.97 -7.38
C VAL A 300 -15.56 7.98 -7.79
N PRO A 301 -16.86 8.36 -7.79
CA PRO A 301 -17.92 7.43 -8.18
C PRO A 301 -17.72 6.89 -9.61
N GLY A 302 -17.85 5.57 -9.78
CA GLY A 302 -17.50 4.83 -11.00
C GLY A 302 -16.01 4.49 -11.17
N GLY A 303 -15.17 4.92 -10.22
CA GLY A 303 -13.75 4.63 -10.13
C GLY A 303 -13.44 3.17 -9.85
N ASP A 304 -12.15 2.85 -9.75
CA ASP A 304 -11.69 1.47 -9.63
C ASP A 304 -12.22 0.78 -8.37
N PHE A 305 -12.21 1.45 -7.21
CA PHE A 305 -12.57 0.81 -5.94
C PHE A 305 -14.03 0.35 -5.91
N GLU A 306 -14.98 1.23 -6.24
CA GLU A 306 -16.40 0.87 -6.31
C GLU A 306 -16.63 -0.24 -7.34
N SER A 307 -15.94 -0.20 -8.48
CA SER A 307 -16.15 -1.17 -9.56
C SER A 307 -15.56 -2.56 -9.29
N VAL A 308 -14.58 -2.65 -8.38
CA VAL A 308 -13.83 -3.88 -8.10
C VAL A 308 -14.27 -4.54 -6.80
N PHE A 309 -14.49 -3.78 -5.73
CA PHE A 309 -14.83 -4.33 -4.42
C PHE A 309 -16.33 -4.38 -4.18
N SER A 310 -16.77 -5.02 -3.10
CA SER A 310 -18.17 -5.38 -2.87
C SER A 310 -19.12 -4.22 -2.54
N TYR A 311 -18.60 -3.04 -2.17
CA TYR A 311 -19.40 -1.91 -1.69
C TYR A 311 -19.78 -0.92 -2.79
N ALA A 312 -20.99 -0.35 -2.70
CA ALA A 312 -21.31 0.88 -3.43
C ALA A 312 -20.54 2.06 -2.82
N HIS A 313 -20.38 3.16 -3.57
CA HIS A 313 -19.58 4.29 -3.12
C HIS A 313 -19.99 4.86 -1.75
N GLU A 314 -21.28 4.94 -1.42
CA GLU A 314 -21.75 5.47 -0.12
C GLU A 314 -21.21 4.67 1.06
N GLU A 315 -21.36 3.35 1.01
CA GLU A 315 -20.87 2.43 2.06
C GLU A 315 -19.34 2.34 2.06
N MET A 316 -18.71 2.42 0.88
CA MET A 316 -17.25 2.50 0.76
C MET A 316 -16.69 3.77 1.41
N TYR A 317 -17.32 4.92 1.19
CA TYR A 317 -16.92 6.19 1.78
C TYR A 317 -17.09 6.16 3.28
N ARG A 318 -18.22 5.65 3.79
CA ARG A 318 -18.41 5.46 5.22
C ARG A 318 -17.35 4.55 5.83
N LEU A 319 -17.02 3.43 5.18
CA LEU A 319 -15.94 2.55 5.64
C LEU A 319 -14.58 3.25 5.71
N MET A 320 -14.22 4.02 4.68
CA MET A 320 -12.98 4.78 4.68
C MET A 320 -12.99 5.85 5.79
N ASP A 321 -14.10 6.55 5.97
CA ASP A 321 -14.24 7.61 6.96
C ASP A 321 -14.15 7.07 8.39
N ASP A 322 -14.89 6.00 8.70
CA ASP A 322 -14.88 5.34 10.02
C ASP A 322 -13.50 4.75 10.35
N SER A 323 -12.74 4.33 9.34
CA SER A 323 -11.42 3.72 9.54
C SER A 323 -10.35 4.68 10.06
N VAL A 324 -10.61 5.99 10.12
CA VAL A 324 -9.74 6.99 10.76
C VAL A 324 -9.50 6.64 12.22
N GLY A 325 -10.54 6.23 12.95
CA GLY A 325 -10.42 5.84 14.36
C GLY A 325 -9.60 4.57 14.59
N GLY A 326 -9.49 3.71 13.57
CA GLY A 326 -8.74 2.46 13.62
C GLY A 326 -7.26 2.58 13.22
N PHE A 327 -6.83 3.71 12.68
CA PHE A 327 -5.44 3.92 12.25
C PHE A 327 -4.47 3.94 13.44
N ASP A 328 -3.35 3.22 13.38
CA ASP A 328 -2.36 3.17 14.45
C ASP A 328 -0.94 3.31 13.90
N ALA A 329 -0.26 4.40 14.28
CA ALA A 329 1.10 4.68 13.86
C ALA A 329 2.13 3.64 14.35
N LYS A 330 1.80 2.83 15.37
CA LYS A 330 2.68 1.70 15.76
C LYS A 330 2.86 0.69 14.63
N ALA A 331 1.96 0.63 13.64
CA ALA A 331 2.12 -0.22 12.46
C ALA A 331 3.34 0.16 11.59
N TRP A 332 3.92 1.35 11.80
CA TRP A 332 5.15 1.79 11.11
C TRP A 332 6.41 1.18 11.72
N ASP A 333 6.30 0.55 12.90
CA ASP A 333 7.35 -0.22 13.56
C ASP A 333 6.95 -1.70 13.55
N PRO A 334 7.51 -2.55 12.66
CA PRO A 334 7.07 -3.94 12.54
C PRO A 334 7.21 -4.72 13.85
N GLN A 335 8.30 -4.50 14.60
CA GLN A 335 8.53 -5.19 15.87
C GLN A 335 7.57 -4.69 16.95
N GLY A 336 7.41 -3.37 17.06
CA GLY A 336 6.45 -2.75 17.98
C GLY A 336 5.00 -3.16 17.69
N TYR A 337 4.64 -3.29 16.41
CA TYR A 337 3.33 -3.73 15.97
C TYR A 337 3.10 -5.23 16.21
N ALA A 338 4.11 -6.07 15.99
CA ALA A 338 4.05 -7.50 16.34
C ALA A 338 3.88 -7.70 17.86
N ALA A 339 4.57 -6.91 18.68
CA ALA A 339 4.41 -6.91 20.13
C ALA A 339 2.99 -6.49 20.54
N LYS A 340 2.46 -5.39 19.96
CA LYS A 340 1.08 -4.93 20.22
C LYS A 340 0.03 -5.99 19.89
N ARG A 341 0.21 -6.72 18.78
CA ARG A 341 -0.70 -7.81 18.38
C ARG A 341 -0.54 -9.07 19.23
N GLY A 342 0.45 -9.12 20.13
CA GLY A 342 0.73 -10.29 20.96
C GLY A 342 1.28 -11.48 20.17
N VAL A 343 1.90 -11.21 19.00
CA VAL A 343 2.46 -12.26 18.13
C VAL A 343 3.97 -12.37 18.25
N LEU A 344 4.65 -11.34 18.74
CA LEU A 344 6.08 -11.40 18.99
C LEU A 344 6.41 -12.56 19.95
N HIS A 345 7.27 -13.48 19.50
CA HIS A 345 7.65 -14.71 20.23
C HIS A 345 6.49 -15.65 20.63
N ALA A 346 5.36 -15.62 19.90
CA ALA A 346 4.16 -16.38 20.24
C ALA A 346 4.19 -17.89 19.93
N GLY A 347 5.37 -18.47 19.68
CA GLY A 347 5.56 -19.92 19.53
C GLY A 347 5.28 -20.51 18.14
N PHE A 348 4.98 -19.70 17.13
CA PHE A 348 4.87 -20.10 15.72
C PHE A 348 5.80 -19.31 14.82
N ASP A 349 6.06 -19.87 13.63
CA ASP A 349 6.90 -19.24 12.61
C ASP A 349 6.22 -17.98 12.05
N GLN A 350 6.96 -16.87 12.02
CA GLN A 350 6.50 -15.56 11.53
C GLN A 350 7.41 -15.05 10.42
N PRO A 351 7.41 -15.72 9.25
CA PRO A 351 8.34 -15.43 8.17
C PRO A 351 8.23 -13.99 7.64
N THR A 352 7.01 -13.45 7.50
CA THR A 352 6.84 -12.05 7.09
C THR A 352 7.34 -11.09 8.15
N GLU A 353 7.03 -11.29 9.44
CA GLU A 353 7.53 -10.40 10.50
C GLU A 353 9.07 -10.40 10.55
N GLY A 354 9.70 -11.57 10.41
CA GLY A 354 11.17 -11.67 10.33
C GLY A 354 11.74 -10.92 9.12
N ASN A 355 11.08 -11.01 7.97
CA ASN A 355 11.47 -10.27 6.77
C ASN A 355 11.32 -8.75 6.96
N LEU A 356 10.22 -8.29 7.56
CA LEU A 356 9.96 -6.88 7.84
C LEU A 356 10.94 -6.32 8.87
N ALA A 357 11.26 -7.09 9.92
CA ALA A 357 12.25 -6.71 10.92
C ALA A 357 13.65 -6.54 10.31
N ALA A 358 14.08 -7.45 9.43
CA ALA A 358 15.38 -7.35 8.77
C ALA A 358 15.51 -6.09 7.90
N LEU A 359 14.43 -5.71 7.18
CA LEU A 359 14.38 -4.48 6.40
C LEU A 359 14.39 -3.23 7.30
N PHE A 360 13.59 -3.24 8.37
CA PHE A 360 13.52 -2.15 9.33
C PHE A 360 14.85 -1.91 10.04
N ASP A 361 15.58 -2.95 10.40
CA ASP A 361 16.89 -2.83 11.06
C ASP A 361 17.91 -2.09 10.18
N VAL A 362 17.89 -2.28 8.86
CA VAL A 362 18.75 -1.51 7.93
C VAL A 362 18.36 -0.03 7.93
N MET A 363 17.06 0.28 7.90
CA MET A 363 16.56 1.66 7.97
C MET A 363 16.89 2.32 9.32
N LEU A 364 16.78 1.57 10.42
CA LEU A 364 17.11 2.05 11.76
C LEU A 364 18.59 2.37 11.90
N ARG A 365 19.49 1.52 11.39
CA ARG A 365 20.93 1.81 11.39
C ARG A 365 21.27 3.03 10.53
N HIS A 366 20.63 3.18 9.37
CA HIS A 366 20.83 4.35 8.52
C HIS A 366 20.41 5.64 9.21
N THR A 367 19.20 5.69 9.75
CA THR A 367 18.64 6.88 10.40
C THR A 367 19.43 7.25 11.66
N ALA A 368 19.82 6.26 12.48
CA ALA A 368 20.68 6.48 13.64
C ALA A 368 22.04 7.07 13.25
N ARG A 369 22.70 6.48 12.25
CA ARG A 369 23.99 6.96 11.74
C ARG A 369 23.91 8.36 11.16
N TYR A 370 22.85 8.66 10.41
CA TYR A 370 22.66 9.99 9.82
C TYR A 370 22.41 11.06 10.90
N LEU A 371 21.52 10.79 11.85
CA LEU A 371 21.17 11.77 12.89
C LEU A 371 22.31 12.02 13.88
N ALA A 372 23.16 11.03 14.14
CA ALA A 372 24.36 11.20 14.96
C ALA A 372 25.40 12.17 14.35
N LEU A 373 25.26 12.58 13.08
CA LEU A 373 26.07 13.64 12.48
C LEU A 373 25.60 15.06 12.88
N TYR A 374 24.39 15.16 13.42
CA TYR A 374 23.70 16.43 13.68
C TYR A 374 23.34 16.62 15.16
N TYR A 375 23.28 15.55 15.95
CA TYR A 375 22.98 15.58 17.38
C TYR A 375 24.01 14.72 18.13
N ASP A 376 24.69 15.30 19.11
CA ASP A 376 25.67 14.59 19.94
C ASP A 376 25.01 13.94 21.17
N SER A 377 23.83 14.43 21.56
CA SER A 377 23.14 13.99 22.77
C SER A 377 21.62 14.10 22.67
N ASP A 378 20.92 13.44 23.59
CA ASP A 378 19.47 13.61 23.77
C ASP A 378 19.09 15.06 24.14
N ALA A 379 20.01 15.81 24.76
CA ALA A 379 19.77 17.21 25.11
C ALA A 379 19.72 18.08 23.84
N ASP A 380 20.57 17.82 22.84
CA ASP A 380 20.56 18.55 21.57
C ASP A 380 19.26 18.32 20.81
N VAL A 381 18.76 17.08 20.82
CA VAL A 381 17.48 16.73 20.20
C VAL A 381 16.31 17.48 20.87
N ARG A 382 16.31 17.59 22.20
CA ARG A 382 15.27 18.34 22.93
C ARG A 382 15.44 19.86 22.83
N ALA A 383 16.66 20.35 22.59
CA ALA A 383 16.92 21.76 22.34
C ALA A 383 16.51 22.19 20.92
N ASP A 384 16.39 21.24 20.00
CA ASP A 384 15.90 21.48 18.65
C ASP A 384 14.39 21.73 18.64
N ARG A 385 14.05 23.02 18.65
CA ARG A 385 12.67 23.50 18.63
C ARG A 385 11.91 23.03 17.39
N ALA A 386 12.52 23.01 16.21
CA ALA A 386 11.83 22.61 14.98
C ALA A 386 11.47 21.13 15.03
N MET A 387 12.36 20.30 15.58
CA MET A 387 12.09 18.88 15.81
C MET A 387 10.98 18.63 16.83
N CYS A 388 11.02 19.32 17.97
CA CYS A 388 9.96 19.17 18.98
C CYS A 388 8.59 19.60 18.43
N GLU A 389 8.54 20.74 17.74
CA GLU A 389 7.32 21.22 17.08
C GLU A 389 6.82 20.22 16.01
N TRP A 390 7.72 19.58 15.27
CA TRP A 390 7.34 18.60 14.25
C TRP A 390 6.76 17.33 14.87
N VAL A 391 7.37 16.80 15.94
CA VAL A 391 6.84 15.62 16.65
C VAL A 391 5.46 15.92 17.22
N ASP A 392 5.27 17.06 17.89
CA ASP A 392 3.98 17.43 18.48
C ASP A 392 2.91 17.67 17.40
N ALA A 393 3.29 18.28 16.27
CA ALA A 393 2.39 18.49 15.16
C ALA A 393 1.95 17.17 14.51
N LEU A 394 2.88 16.22 14.34
CA LEU A 394 2.57 14.91 13.76
C LEU A 394 1.73 14.06 14.72
N ASP A 395 2.08 14.04 16.01
CA ASP A 395 1.30 13.37 17.06
C ASP A 395 -0.15 13.87 17.09
N LYS A 396 -0.35 15.19 17.11
CA LYS A 396 -1.67 15.80 17.09
C LYS A 396 -2.46 15.52 15.81
N ALA A 397 -1.78 15.40 14.68
CA ALA A 397 -2.44 15.21 13.39
C ALA A 397 -2.89 13.75 13.14
N LEU A 398 -2.34 12.77 13.88
CA LEU A 398 -2.71 11.36 13.78
C LEU A 398 -3.75 10.99 14.84
N SER A 399 -4.80 10.29 14.44
CA SER A 399 -5.97 9.98 15.29
C SER A 399 -5.64 9.22 16.58
N ASN A 400 -4.66 8.31 16.56
CA ASN A 400 -4.18 7.57 17.73
C ASN A 400 -2.76 7.97 18.16
N GLY A 401 -2.30 9.14 17.72
CA GLY A 401 -1.00 9.72 18.07
C GLY A 401 0.21 8.92 17.60
N LEU A 402 1.37 9.36 18.05
CA LEU A 402 2.66 8.70 17.90
C LEU A 402 3.01 7.88 19.15
N PRO A 403 3.89 6.88 19.02
CA PRO A 403 4.41 6.15 20.17
C PRO A 403 5.44 6.96 21.00
N VAL A 404 5.77 8.19 20.59
CA VAL A 404 6.76 9.07 21.21
C VAL A 404 6.24 10.51 21.22
N THR A 405 6.57 11.27 22.27
CA THR A 405 6.24 12.69 22.42
C THR A 405 7.52 13.53 22.48
N SER A 406 7.41 14.84 22.23
CA SER A 406 8.54 15.77 22.33
C SER A 406 9.20 15.76 23.72
N GLY A 407 8.41 15.67 24.79
CA GLY A 407 8.91 15.66 26.18
C GLY A 407 9.77 14.45 26.53
N SER A 408 9.62 13.33 25.82
CA SER A 408 10.39 12.10 26.01
C SER A 408 11.41 11.85 24.90
N LEU A 409 11.66 12.83 24.03
CA LEU A 409 12.46 12.63 22.83
C LEU A 409 13.94 12.42 23.20
N THR A 410 14.49 11.34 22.66
CA THR A 410 15.91 10.95 22.70
C THR A 410 16.41 10.78 21.27
N LEU A 411 17.72 10.78 21.07
CA LEU A 411 18.32 10.51 19.76
C LEU A 411 17.92 9.11 19.26
N ALA A 412 17.88 8.11 20.15
CA ALA A 412 17.46 6.76 19.82
C ALA A 412 15.98 6.68 19.40
N SER A 413 15.08 7.33 20.15
CA SER A 413 13.66 7.37 19.77
C SER A 413 13.42 8.15 18.48
N LEU A 414 14.22 9.21 18.23
CA LEU A 414 14.11 9.99 17.01
C LEU A 414 14.59 9.20 15.79
N ALA A 415 15.70 8.47 15.90
CA ALA A 415 16.17 7.55 14.86
C ALA A 415 15.12 6.47 14.55
N ARG A 416 14.51 5.88 15.59
CA ARG A 416 13.43 4.91 15.40
C ARG A 416 12.21 5.52 14.72
N LEU A 417 11.81 6.73 15.09
CA LEU A 417 10.70 7.44 14.44
C LEU A 417 11.01 7.76 12.97
N ALA A 418 12.24 8.18 12.65
CA ALA A 418 12.67 8.35 11.26
C ALA A 418 12.59 7.03 10.48
N ALA A 419 13.06 5.92 11.06
CA ALA A 419 12.98 4.60 10.44
C ALA A 419 11.52 4.18 10.19
N CYS A 420 10.60 4.50 11.12
CA CYS A 420 9.16 4.29 10.93
C CYS A 420 8.62 5.08 9.71
N CYS A 421 9.04 6.34 9.55
CA CYS A 421 8.64 7.17 8.41
C CYS A 421 9.16 6.61 7.08
N LEU A 422 10.42 6.16 7.03
CA LEU A 422 11.02 5.46 5.87
C LEU A 422 10.24 4.16 5.57
N TYR A 423 9.96 3.37 6.60
CA TYR A 423 9.26 2.10 6.49
C TYR A 423 7.84 2.26 5.93
N LEU A 424 7.09 3.28 6.37
CA LEU A 424 5.75 3.59 5.86
C LEU A 424 5.74 3.80 4.34
N GLY A 425 6.60 4.71 3.86
CA GLY A 425 6.65 5.12 2.45
C GLY A 425 7.21 4.05 1.51
N THR A 426 7.94 3.07 2.07
CA THR A 426 8.62 2.03 1.34
C THR A 426 8.05 0.64 1.63
N VAL A 427 8.43 0.03 2.75
CA VAL A 427 8.15 -1.39 3.02
C VAL A 427 6.66 -1.63 3.22
N GLN A 428 5.99 -0.79 4.03
CA GLN A 428 4.57 -0.98 4.30
C GLN A 428 3.74 -0.75 3.04
N HIS A 429 4.04 0.30 2.27
CA HIS A 429 3.40 0.55 0.98
C HIS A 429 3.51 -0.66 0.04
N GLU A 430 4.71 -1.23 -0.12
CA GLU A 430 4.91 -2.38 -1.00
C GLU A 430 4.22 -3.65 -0.47
N LEU A 431 4.27 -3.88 0.85
CA LEU A 431 3.64 -5.05 1.49
C LEU A 431 2.13 -5.12 1.25
N VAL A 432 1.41 -4.01 1.44
CA VAL A 432 -0.06 -4.00 1.31
C VAL A 432 -0.54 -3.48 -0.04
N GLY A 433 0.37 -2.99 -0.89
CA GLY A 433 0.11 -2.51 -2.24
C GLY A 433 0.59 -3.50 -3.31
N SER A 434 1.83 -3.33 -3.79
CA SER A 434 2.36 -4.09 -4.93
C SER A 434 2.42 -5.61 -4.72
N SER A 435 2.63 -6.09 -3.49
CA SER A 435 2.61 -7.53 -3.21
C SER A 435 1.26 -8.19 -3.55
N LEU A 436 0.16 -7.43 -3.57
CA LEU A 436 -1.16 -7.92 -3.95
C LEU A 436 -1.22 -8.47 -5.39
N TRP A 437 -0.27 -8.10 -6.26
CA TRP A 437 -0.15 -8.64 -7.62
C TRP A 437 -0.13 -10.17 -7.66
N ASN A 438 0.54 -10.81 -6.70
CA ASN A 438 0.61 -12.28 -6.62
C ASN A 438 -0.58 -12.90 -5.87
N TYR A 439 -1.46 -12.11 -5.26
CA TYR A 439 -2.58 -12.62 -4.44
C TYR A 439 -3.94 -12.33 -5.07
N GLN A 440 -4.26 -11.06 -5.31
CA GLN A 440 -5.62 -10.64 -5.68
C GLN A 440 -6.06 -11.07 -7.07
N VAL A 441 -5.13 -11.31 -8.00
CA VAL A 441 -5.48 -11.75 -9.36
C VAL A 441 -6.01 -13.18 -9.41
N TRP A 442 -5.88 -13.96 -8.33
CA TRP A 442 -6.36 -15.34 -8.23
C TRP A 442 -7.75 -15.41 -7.59
N THR A 443 -8.74 -14.78 -8.22
CA THR A 443 -10.09 -14.59 -7.64
C THR A 443 -10.89 -15.87 -7.43
N ASN A 444 -10.48 -16.96 -8.10
CA ASN A 444 -11.03 -18.29 -7.87
C ASN A 444 -10.83 -18.76 -6.41
N VAL A 445 -9.78 -18.29 -5.73
CA VAL A 445 -9.50 -18.59 -4.32
C VAL A 445 -9.67 -17.35 -3.44
N MET A 446 -9.17 -16.20 -3.90
CA MET A 446 -9.21 -14.92 -3.19
C MET A 446 -10.10 -13.91 -3.94
N PRO A 447 -11.43 -14.08 -3.91
CA PRO A 447 -12.33 -13.20 -4.64
C PRO A 447 -12.31 -11.78 -4.07
N VAL A 448 -12.69 -10.79 -4.88
CA VAL A 448 -12.95 -9.40 -4.46
C VAL A 448 -14.43 -9.10 -4.27
N GLN A 449 -15.28 -10.02 -4.74
CA GLN A 449 -16.73 -10.02 -4.57
C GLN A 449 -17.20 -11.48 -4.47
N VAL A 450 -18.15 -11.76 -3.57
CA VAL A 450 -18.73 -13.11 -3.46
C VAL A 450 -20.24 -13.01 -3.69
N ALA A 451 -20.70 -13.54 -4.83
CA ALA A 451 -22.10 -13.54 -5.20
C ALA A 451 -22.88 -14.64 -4.44
N ARG A 452 -24.13 -14.33 -4.04
CA ARG A 452 -25.01 -15.25 -3.32
C ARG A 452 -25.56 -16.37 -4.19
N ASP A 453 -25.66 -16.13 -5.50
CA ASP A 453 -26.10 -17.11 -6.49
C ASP A 453 -24.97 -18.06 -6.95
N GLY A 454 -23.76 -17.90 -6.40
CA GLY A 454 -22.59 -18.71 -6.76
C GLY A 454 -21.92 -18.33 -8.09
N SER A 455 -22.35 -17.24 -8.73
CA SER A 455 -21.69 -16.74 -9.95
C SER A 455 -20.25 -16.30 -9.67
N ARG A 456 -19.38 -16.49 -10.69
CA ARG A 456 -18.01 -15.92 -10.68
C ARG A 456 -18.08 -14.45 -11.07
N GLU A 457 -16.99 -13.73 -10.80
CA GLU A 457 -16.89 -12.32 -11.14
C GLU A 457 -17.10 -12.10 -12.66
N PRO A 458 -17.84 -11.05 -13.05
CA PRO A 458 -17.93 -10.61 -14.43
C PRO A 458 -16.55 -10.26 -15.01
N VAL A 459 -16.37 -10.46 -16.32
CA VAL A 459 -15.07 -10.21 -16.99
C VAL A 459 -14.58 -8.76 -16.87
N ASP A 460 -15.46 -7.77 -16.78
CA ASP A 460 -15.07 -6.37 -16.61
C ASP A 460 -14.56 -6.07 -15.20
N VAL A 461 -15.22 -6.60 -14.17
CA VAL A 461 -14.75 -6.53 -12.77
C VAL A 461 -13.35 -7.12 -12.65
N TYR A 462 -13.14 -8.33 -13.20
CA TYR A 462 -11.84 -8.99 -13.14
C TYR A 462 -10.75 -8.24 -13.92
N GLN A 463 -11.07 -7.74 -15.12
CA GLN A 463 -10.12 -6.94 -15.88
C GLN A 463 -9.75 -5.64 -15.15
N ARG A 464 -10.71 -4.98 -14.45
CA ARG A 464 -10.41 -3.79 -13.65
C ARG A 464 -9.54 -4.12 -12.45
N LEU A 465 -9.77 -5.25 -11.77
CA LEU A 465 -8.90 -5.72 -10.70
C LEU A 465 -7.45 -5.92 -11.18
N LEU A 466 -7.29 -6.59 -12.32
CA LEU A 466 -5.98 -6.79 -12.93
C LEU A 466 -5.32 -5.46 -13.33
N ASN A 467 -6.07 -4.57 -13.96
CA ASN A 467 -5.59 -3.24 -14.36
C ASN A 467 -5.17 -2.40 -13.14
N MET A 468 -5.94 -2.46 -12.05
CA MET A 468 -5.64 -1.77 -10.80
C MET A 468 -4.33 -2.30 -10.22
N ASN A 469 -4.19 -3.62 -10.04
CA ASN A 469 -2.95 -4.21 -9.52
C ASN A 469 -1.74 -3.95 -10.45
N PHE A 470 -1.93 -4.00 -11.76
CA PHE A 470 -0.88 -3.66 -12.73
C PHE A 470 -0.40 -2.21 -12.59
N MET A 471 -1.33 -1.27 -12.34
CA MET A 471 -0.97 0.12 -12.11
C MET A 471 -0.33 0.35 -10.73
N LEU A 472 -0.70 -0.41 -9.70
CA LEU A 472 -0.04 -0.37 -8.39
C LEU A 472 1.44 -0.75 -8.50
N SER A 473 1.77 -1.69 -9.39
CA SER A 473 3.16 -2.12 -9.67
C SER A 473 3.88 -1.26 -10.72
N THR A 474 3.49 0.00 -10.89
CA THR A 474 4.21 0.92 -11.78
C THR A 474 5.60 1.22 -11.19
N PRO A 475 6.70 1.05 -11.95
CA PRO A 475 8.05 1.34 -11.45
C PRO A 475 8.20 2.79 -11.02
N ARG A 476 8.96 2.98 -9.94
CA ARG A 476 9.30 4.28 -9.36
C ARG A 476 10.81 4.35 -9.11
N ALA A 477 11.22 5.38 -8.37
CA ALA A 477 12.60 5.53 -7.92
C ALA A 477 12.93 4.41 -6.90
N PRO A 478 13.86 3.49 -7.23
CA PRO A 478 14.19 2.38 -6.35
C PRO A 478 14.77 2.85 -5.02
N LEU A 479 14.49 2.14 -3.92
CA LEU A 479 15.11 2.42 -2.62
C LEU A 479 16.64 2.33 -2.68
N MET A 480 17.15 1.42 -3.50
CA MET A 480 18.58 1.20 -3.71
C MET A 480 19.23 2.20 -4.69
N ALA A 481 18.51 3.22 -5.15
CA ALA A 481 19.07 4.27 -5.99
C ALA A 481 20.08 5.14 -5.22
N ASP A 482 20.82 5.97 -5.95
CA ASP A 482 21.67 6.98 -5.34
C ASP A 482 20.82 8.17 -4.85
N LEU A 483 20.65 8.26 -3.53
CA LEU A 483 19.88 9.32 -2.88
C LEU A 483 20.75 10.48 -2.39
N THR A 484 22.05 10.51 -2.71
CA THR A 484 22.98 11.53 -2.17
C THR A 484 22.67 12.95 -2.64
N ALA A 485 21.88 13.12 -3.70
CA ALA A 485 21.44 14.43 -4.20
C ALA A 485 20.66 15.27 -3.17
N VAL A 486 20.03 14.64 -2.17
CA VAL A 486 19.32 15.37 -1.10
C VAL A 486 20.26 15.90 -0.01
N VAL A 487 21.52 15.46 0.01
CA VAL A 487 22.52 15.96 0.96
C VAL A 487 22.85 17.42 0.62
N LEU A 488 22.80 18.28 1.65
CA LEU A 488 23.17 19.68 1.54
C LEU A 488 24.68 19.81 1.69
N SER A 489 25.30 20.61 0.83
CA SER A 489 26.67 21.06 1.05
C SER A 489 26.64 22.13 2.11
N GLU A 490 27.32 21.90 3.23
CA GLU A 490 27.45 22.79 4.37
C GLU A 490 28.86 23.40 4.34
N PRO A 491 29.08 24.60 3.73
CA PRO A 491 30.42 25.17 3.60
C PRO A 491 31.10 25.43 4.94
N ALA A 492 30.31 25.68 5.99
CA ALA A 492 30.78 25.85 7.36
C ALA A 492 31.21 24.53 8.01
N ASN A 493 30.81 23.38 7.45
CA ASN A 493 31.22 22.05 7.93
C ASN A 493 31.33 21.05 6.74
N PRO A 494 32.39 21.16 5.94
CA PRO A 494 32.57 20.33 4.75
C PRO A 494 32.73 18.84 5.09
N GLU A 495 33.30 18.52 6.26
CA GLU A 495 33.46 17.14 6.74
C GLU A 495 32.10 16.47 6.98
N ARG A 496 31.16 17.17 7.63
CA ARG A 496 29.80 16.66 7.85
C ARG A 496 29.06 16.40 6.55
N SER A 497 29.27 17.24 5.53
CA SER A 497 28.70 17.04 4.20
C SER A 497 29.20 15.73 3.58
N ALA A 498 30.51 15.47 3.66
CA ALA A 498 31.10 14.23 3.17
C ALA A 498 30.64 13.00 3.97
N GLN A 499 30.53 13.13 5.30
CA GLN A 499 30.00 12.08 6.18
C GLN A 499 28.53 11.76 5.88
N ALA A 500 27.71 12.77 5.60
CA ALA A 500 26.31 12.59 5.22
C ALA A 500 26.18 11.83 3.88
N VAL A 501 26.99 12.18 2.88
CA VAL A 501 27.08 11.41 1.63
C VAL A 501 27.48 9.96 1.91
N ALA A 502 28.50 9.75 2.75
CA ALA A 502 28.93 8.41 3.15
C ALA A 502 27.83 7.62 3.89
N ALA A 503 27.00 8.29 4.71
CA ALA A 503 25.90 7.64 5.43
C ALA A 503 24.80 7.11 4.48
N PHE A 504 24.47 7.86 3.41
CA PHE A 504 23.55 7.39 2.36
C PHE A 504 24.18 6.27 1.52
N ALA A 505 25.46 6.38 1.17
CA ALA A 505 26.18 5.32 0.46
C ALA A 505 26.23 4.01 1.29
N ALA A 506 26.45 4.11 2.60
CA ALA A 506 26.41 2.97 3.52
C ALA A 506 25.02 2.33 3.58
N PHE A 507 23.94 3.13 3.60
CA PHE A 507 22.58 2.59 3.53
C PHE A 507 22.33 1.76 2.27
N ARG A 508 22.74 2.28 1.10
CA ARG A 508 22.66 1.52 -0.16
C ARG A 508 23.47 0.22 -0.09
N GLN A 509 24.70 0.26 0.42
CA GLN A 509 25.54 -0.94 0.58
C GLN A 509 24.93 -1.97 1.53
N GLU A 510 24.32 -1.55 2.63
CA GLU A 510 23.63 -2.44 3.57
C GLU A 510 22.39 -3.09 2.93
N LEU A 511 21.62 -2.33 2.13
CA LEU A 511 20.50 -2.87 1.35
C LEU A 511 20.97 -3.88 0.30
N GLU A 512 22.06 -3.60 -0.41
CA GLU A 512 22.68 -4.54 -1.35
C GLU A 512 23.19 -5.80 -0.65
N GLY A 513 23.76 -5.65 0.56
CA GLY A 513 24.18 -6.76 1.40
C GLY A 513 23.00 -7.66 1.80
N LEU A 514 21.91 -7.05 2.27
CA LEU A 514 20.68 -7.75 2.61
C LEU A 514 20.05 -8.43 1.38
N GLN A 515 20.07 -7.76 0.22
CA GLN A 515 19.60 -8.34 -1.04
C GLN A 515 20.37 -9.62 -1.39
N ARG A 516 21.71 -9.57 -1.37
CA ARG A 516 22.56 -10.73 -1.66
C ARG A 516 22.32 -11.87 -0.68
N ALA A 517 22.16 -11.56 0.62
CA ALA A 517 21.85 -12.56 1.63
C ALA A 517 20.50 -13.24 1.34
N MET A 518 19.47 -12.47 1.00
CA MET A 518 18.15 -13.01 0.66
C MET A 518 18.11 -13.80 -0.65
N GLU A 519 18.97 -13.49 -1.61
CA GLU A 519 19.12 -14.25 -2.88
C GLU A 519 19.86 -15.58 -2.70
N GLY A 520 20.49 -15.81 -1.55
CA GLY A 520 21.01 -17.14 -1.17
C GLY A 520 19.91 -18.16 -0.85
N GLU A 521 18.65 -17.70 -0.73
CA GLU A 521 17.47 -18.53 -0.48
C GLU A 521 16.56 -18.58 -1.73
N PRO A 522 15.69 -19.61 -1.87
CA PRO A 522 14.68 -19.63 -2.91
C PRO A 522 13.80 -18.37 -2.89
N TRP A 523 13.48 -17.84 -4.07
CA TRP A 523 12.58 -16.70 -4.19
C TRP A 523 11.16 -17.07 -3.72
N MET A 524 10.55 -16.17 -2.95
CA MET A 524 9.21 -16.36 -2.39
C MET A 524 8.29 -15.19 -2.74
N PRO A 525 7.03 -15.45 -3.18
CA PRO A 525 6.10 -14.38 -3.60
C PRO A 525 5.63 -13.47 -2.46
N TRP A 526 5.73 -13.93 -1.20
CA TRP A 526 5.36 -13.16 -0.01
C TRP A 526 6.49 -12.27 0.52
N LYS A 527 7.73 -12.53 0.13
CA LYS A 527 8.93 -11.91 0.72
C LYS A 527 9.25 -10.60 -0.01
N LEU A 528 9.51 -9.56 0.76
CA LEU A 528 9.98 -8.28 0.24
C LEU A 528 11.51 -8.27 0.18
N TYR A 529 12.03 -7.87 -0.98
CA TYR A 529 13.46 -7.80 -1.26
C TYR A 529 13.88 -6.34 -1.42
N PRO A 530 15.04 -5.90 -0.93
CA PRO A 530 15.51 -4.53 -1.14
C PRO A 530 15.42 -4.03 -2.59
N LYS A 531 15.68 -4.89 -3.57
CA LYS A 531 15.60 -4.55 -5.00
C LYS A 531 14.19 -4.27 -5.53
N SER A 532 13.16 -4.77 -4.85
CA SER A 532 11.76 -4.57 -5.22
C SER A 532 11.10 -3.43 -4.43
N LEU A 533 11.86 -2.76 -3.57
CA LEU A 533 11.36 -1.66 -2.75
C LEU A 533 11.56 -0.32 -3.46
N GLU A 534 10.51 0.49 -3.45
CA GLU A 534 10.52 1.84 -3.96
C GLU A 534 10.76 2.84 -2.83
N VAL A 535 11.42 3.96 -3.13
CA VAL A 535 11.77 4.95 -2.10
C VAL A 535 10.52 5.64 -1.52
N ASN A 536 9.44 5.75 -2.29
CA ASN A 536 8.19 6.39 -1.88
C ASN A 536 6.97 5.80 -2.61
N MET A 537 5.79 6.28 -2.22
CA MET A 537 4.48 5.82 -2.70
C MET A 537 3.95 6.55 -3.95
N ASN A 538 4.80 7.17 -4.79
CA ASN A 538 4.33 7.97 -5.93
C ASN A 538 4.04 7.13 -7.19
N ALA A 539 2.79 7.05 -7.65
CA ALA A 539 2.41 6.37 -8.90
C ALA A 539 2.01 7.34 -10.03
#